data_AF-F3FX34-F1
#
_entry.id   AF-F3FX34-F1
#
_cell.length_a   1.000
_cell.length_b   1.000
_cell.length_c   1.000
_cell.angle_alpha   90.00
_cell.angle_beta   90.00
_cell.angle_gamma   90.00
#
_symmetry.space_group_name_H-M   'P 1'
#
loop_
_entity.id
_entity.type
_entity.pdbx_description
1 polymer ?
#
loop_
_entity_poly.entity_id
_entity_poly.type
_entity_poly.pdbx_seq_one_letter_code
_entity_poly.pdbx_strand_id
1 'polypeptide(L)' 'VERTPQALAVVHGEQRLTYRELNEQANRLAHALRKQGVQSDSRVGICVERGADMVVGLLAILKAGGGYVPLDPAYP' A
#
# COMPACT_ATOMS: atom_id res chain seq x y z
N VAL A 1 -5.53 -8.53 10.03
CA VAL A 1 -4.44 -8.09 10.93
C VAL A 1 -4.64 -8.61 12.35
N GLU A 2 -5.84 -8.41 12.93
CA GLU A 2 -6.14 -8.75 14.33
C GLU A 2 -5.88 -10.21 14.72
N ARG A 3 -6.12 -11.17 13.81
CA ARG A 3 -5.98 -12.60 14.11
C ARG A 3 -4.53 -13.06 14.29
N THR A 4 -3.59 -12.51 13.52
CA THR A 4 -2.17 -12.96 13.49
C THR A 4 -1.22 -11.79 13.20
N PRO A 5 -1.11 -10.79 14.11
CA PRO A 5 -0.42 -9.54 13.80
C PRO A 5 1.09 -9.71 13.61
N GLN A 6 1.73 -10.68 14.27
CA GLN A 6 3.17 -10.95 14.16
C GLN A 6 3.54 -11.92 13.04
N ALA A 7 2.56 -12.51 12.34
CA ALA A 7 2.86 -13.38 11.20
C ALA A 7 3.37 -12.55 10.02
N LEU A 8 4.31 -13.11 9.25
CA LEU A 8 4.81 -12.49 8.03
C LEU A 8 3.68 -12.38 7.00
N ALA A 9 3.50 -11.17 6.46
CA ALA A 9 2.52 -10.86 5.42
C ALA A 9 3.19 -10.66 4.06
N VAL A 10 4.40 -10.09 4.03
CA VAL A 10 5.18 -9.85 2.80
C VAL A 10 6.64 -10.21 3.04
N VAL A 11 7.23 -10.92 2.07
CA VAL A 11 8.66 -11.20 2.00
C VAL A 11 9.13 -10.85 0.59
N HIS A 12 10.12 -9.99 0.47
CA HIS A 12 10.71 -9.58 -0.80
C HIS A 12 12.22 -9.37 -0.63
N GLY A 13 13.03 -10.30 -1.15
CA GLY A 13 14.46 -10.36 -0.82
C GLY A 13 14.67 -10.44 0.69
N GLU A 14 15.48 -9.52 1.24
CA GLU A 14 15.74 -9.40 2.67
C GLU A 14 14.63 -8.67 3.43
N GLN A 15 13.72 -7.97 2.74
CA GLN A 15 12.64 -7.24 3.38
C GLN A 15 11.55 -8.22 3.84
N ARG A 16 11.17 -8.09 5.12
CA ARG A 16 10.12 -8.90 5.75
C ARG A 16 9.19 -7.96 6.51
N LEU A 17 7.91 -8.02 6.21
CA LEU A 17 6.88 -7.26 6.92
C LEU A 17 5.87 -8.21 7.54
N THR A 18 5.63 -8.03 8.83
CA THR A 18 4.50 -8.65 9.52
C THR A 18 3.17 -8.01 9.12
N TYR A 19 2.06 -8.68 9.40
CA TYR A 19 0.72 -8.11 9.19
C TYR A 19 0.53 -6.78 9.94
N ARG A 20 1.11 -6.63 11.13
CA ARG A 20 1.06 -5.40 11.92
C ARG A 20 1.82 -4.28 11.21
N GLU A 21 3.08 -4.49 10.87
CA GLU A 21 3.94 -3.48 10.25
C GLU A 21 3.40 -3.04 8.89
N LEU A 22 2.95 -4.00 8.07
CA LEU A 22 2.31 -3.72 6.78
C LEU A 22 1.09 -2.82 6.96
N ASN A 23 0.24 -3.14 7.93
CA ASN A 23 -0.98 -2.37 8.19
C ASN A 23 -0.69 -0.98 8.73
N GLU A 24 0.30 -0.84 9.62
CA GLU A 24 0.71 0.46 10.15
C GLU A 24 1.28 1.36 9.06
N GLN A 25 2.16 0.83 8.20
CA GLN A 25 2.71 1.55 7.05
C GLN A 25 1.61 1.98 6.08
N ALA A 26 0.72 1.04 5.71
CA ALA A 26 -0.40 1.33 4.82
C ALA A 26 -1.37 2.36 5.43
N ASN A 27 -1.63 2.31 6.73
CA ASN A 27 -2.47 3.30 7.42
C ASN A 27 -1.83 4.70 7.41
N ARG A 28 -0.53 4.80 7.68
CA ARG A 28 0.20 6.10 7.63
C ARG A 28 0.09 6.72 6.23
N LEU A 29 0.32 5.92 5.19
CA LEU A 29 0.21 6.39 3.81
C LEU A 29 -1.24 6.72 3.43
N ALA A 30 -2.23 5.93 3.86
CA ALA A 30 -3.64 6.22 3.64
C ALA A 30 -4.06 7.56 4.25
N HIS A 31 -3.57 7.90 5.45
CA HIS A 31 -3.82 9.21 6.04
C HIS A 31 -3.18 10.34 5.24
N ALA A 32 -1.99 10.16 4.68
CA ALA A 32 -1.36 11.14 3.80
C ALA A 32 -2.17 11.32 2.51
N LEU A 33 -2.62 10.23 1.88
CA LEU A 33 -3.45 10.26 0.67
C LEU A 33 -4.78 10.99 0.90
N ARG A 34 -5.45 10.74 2.04
CA ARG A 34 -6.67 11.48 2.42
C ARG A 34 -6.42 12.97 2.60
N LYS A 35 -5.28 13.36 3.20
CA LYS A 35 -4.88 14.77 3.30
C LYS A 35 -4.63 15.42 1.93
N GLN A 36 -4.28 14.63 0.92
CA GLN A 36 -4.14 15.07 -0.47
C GLN A 36 -5.46 15.05 -1.26
N GLY A 37 -6.59 14.70 -0.63
CA GLY A 37 -7.91 14.74 -1.25
C GLY A 37 -8.42 13.41 -1.81
N VAL A 38 -7.71 12.30 -1.58
CA VAL A 38 -8.20 10.97 -1.94
C VAL A 38 -9.44 10.64 -1.12
N GLN A 39 -10.52 10.31 -1.82
CA GLN A 39 -11.82 9.94 -1.28
C GLN A 39 -12.40 8.77 -2.10
N SER A 40 -13.63 8.35 -1.78
CA SER A 40 -14.37 7.38 -2.58
C SER A 40 -14.37 7.76 -4.06
N ASP A 41 -14.24 6.76 -4.94
CA ASP A 41 -14.16 6.91 -6.40
C ASP A 41 -12.93 7.67 -6.96
N SER A 42 -12.00 8.08 -6.09
CA SER A 42 -10.72 8.63 -6.53
C SER A 42 -9.87 7.56 -7.20
N ARG A 43 -9.25 7.90 -8.34
CA ARG A 43 -8.27 7.04 -9.02
C ARG A 43 -6.87 7.51 -8.66
N VAL A 44 -6.06 6.62 -8.09
CA VAL A 44 -4.69 6.92 -7.67
C VAL A 44 -3.71 6.10 -8.50
N GLY A 45 -2.86 6.77 -9.26
CA GLY A 45 -1.78 6.11 -9.99
C GLY A 45 -0.74 5.56 -9.03
N ILE A 46 -0.28 4.33 -9.27
CA ILE A 46 0.83 3.72 -8.54
C ILE A 46 1.90 3.28 -9.55
N CYS A 47 3.06 3.94 -9.48
CA CYS A 47 4.22 3.67 -10.32
C CYS A 47 5.40 3.33 -9.40
N VAL A 48 5.53 2.06 -9.04
CA VAL A 48 6.58 1.57 -8.14
C VAL A 48 7.03 0.20 -8.62
N GLU A 49 8.30 -0.14 -8.39
CA GLU A 49 8.79 -1.49 -8.67
C GLU A 49 8.12 -2.54 -7.77
N ARG A 50 8.10 -3.79 -8.23
CA ARG A 50 7.57 -4.91 -7.44
C ARG A 50 8.38 -5.04 -6.14
N GLY A 51 7.70 -4.98 -5.00
CA GLY A 51 8.34 -5.09 -3.70
C GLY A 51 7.37 -4.87 -2.53
N ALA A 52 7.90 -4.77 -1.32
CA ALA A 52 7.11 -4.51 -0.12
C ALA A 52 6.34 -3.19 -0.20
N ASP A 53 6.98 -2.15 -0.76
CA ASP A 53 6.40 -0.82 -0.92
C ASP A 53 5.20 -0.81 -1.88
N MET A 54 5.21 -1.67 -2.91
CA MET A 54 4.06 -1.86 -3.79
C MET A 54 2.84 -2.34 -2.99
N VAL A 55 3.02 -3.34 -2.12
CA VAL A 55 1.92 -3.87 -1.31
C VAL A 55 1.41 -2.82 -0.31
N VAL A 56 2.33 -2.06 0.30
CA VAL A 56 1.99 -0.93 1.17
C VAL A 56 1.15 0.11 0.42
N GLY A 57 1.60 0.52 -0.77
CA GLY A 57 0.93 1.51 -1.61
C GLY A 57 -0.48 1.08 -2.02
N LEU A 58 -0.63 -0.16 -2.51
CA LEU A 58 -1.94 -0.71 -2.88
C LEU A 58 -2.92 -0.70 -1.71
N LEU A 59 -2.49 -1.19 -0.55
CA LEU A 59 -3.34 -1.21 0.64
C LEU A 59 -3.66 0.21 1.13
N ALA A 60 -2.72 1.13 1.05
CA ALA A 60 -2.93 2.52 1.45
C ALA A 60 -3.99 3.21 0.59
N ILE A 61 -3.99 2.98 -0.73
CA ILE A 61 -4.99 3.52 -1.66
C ILE A 61 -6.38 2.99 -1.30
N LEU A 62 -6.50 1.68 -1.11
CA LEU A 62 -7.77 1.05 -0.72
C LEU A 62 -8.27 1.56 0.64
N LYS A 63 -7.36 1.72 1.61
CA LYS A 63 -7.69 2.29 2.94
C LYS A 63 -8.05 3.76 2.86
N ALA A 64 -7.48 4.52 1.92
CA ALA A 64 -7.85 5.91 1.70
C ALA A 64 -9.27 6.03 1.11
N GLY A 65 -9.79 4.98 0.47
CA GLY A 65 -11.09 4.92 -0.18
C GLY A 65 -11.04 5.00 -1.71
N GLY A 66 -9.84 5.10 -2.28
CA GLY A 66 -9.64 5.18 -3.73
C GLY A 66 -9.44 3.82 -4.40
N GLY A 67 -9.54 3.81 -5.73
CA GLY A 67 -9.08 2.73 -6.59
C GLY A 67 -7.67 3.00 -7.11
N TYR A 68 -6.82 1.97 -7.15
CA TYR A 68 -5.47 2.10 -7.69
C TYR A 68 -5.47 1.88 -9.21
N VAL A 69 -4.59 2.60 -9.91
CA VAL A 69 -4.31 2.44 -11.34
C VAL A 69 -2.83 2.08 -11.47
N PRO A 70 -2.49 0.81 -11.80
CA PRO A 70 -1.11 0.41 -11.95
C PRO A 70 -0.50 1.09 -13.18
N LEU A 71 0.64 1.73 -12.98
CA LEU A 71 1.48 2.27 -14.03
C LEU A 71 2.76 1.45 -14.02
N ASP A 72 3.05 0.78 -15.13
CA ASP A 72 4.27 -0.01 -15.25
C ASP A 72 5.45 0.95 -15.48
N PRO A 73 6.44 1.03 -14.56
CA PRO A 73 7.57 1.93 -14.69
C PRO A 73 8.47 1.62 -15.91
N ALA A 74 8.36 0.42 -16.48
CA ALA A 74 9.12 0.01 -17.66
C ALA A 74 8.54 0.56 -18.97
N TYR A 75 7.34 1.17 -18.93
CA TYR A 75 6.74 1.81 -20.11
C TYR A 75 7.23 3.27 -20.22
N PRO A 76 7.57 3.75 -21.44
CA PRO A 76 8.09 5.11 -21.69
C PRO A 76 7.15 6.25 -21.29
#